data_AF-A0A7W1UCD9-F1
#
_entry.id   AF-A0A7W1UCD9-F1
#
_cell.length_a   1.000
_cell.length_b   1.000
_cell.length_c   1.000
_cell.angle_alpha   90.00
_cell.angle_beta   90.00
_cell.angle_gamma   90.00
#
_symmetry.space_group_name_H-M   'P 1'
#
loop_
_entity.id
_entity.type
_entity.pdbx_description
1 polymer ?
#
loop_
_entity_poly.entity_id
_entity_poly.type
_entity_poly.pdbx_seq_one_letter_code
_entity_poly.pdbx_strand_id
1 'polypeptide(L)'
;MEPSRSGRLCPCSTTDTIHREAWTITEEILKLMHKEVREHHAKFFLVTTTSPDQLDQEQKVLLRQRLNAKELDYPEQRLRALGETEGFPVLNLLYDFQRHAEQHHVYLHGFPNTKLGAGHWNEQGHELAAQLIAKRICHDPSIL
;
A
#
# COMPACT_ATOMS: atom_id res chain seq x y z
N MET A 1 -37.74 -16.03 8.03
CA MET A 1 -36.56 -15.70 8.85
C MET A 1 -35.34 -16.07 8.03
N GLU A 2 -34.75 -15.09 7.34
CA GLU A 2 -33.48 -15.29 6.65
C GLU A 2 -32.34 -15.36 7.67
N PRO A 3 -31.38 -16.28 7.52
CA PRO A 3 -30.21 -16.30 8.38
C PRO A 3 -29.28 -15.14 8.00
N SER A 4 -28.88 -14.40 9.04
CA SER A 4 -27.90 -13.32 9.02
C SER A 4 -26.67 -13.68 8.17
N ARG A 5 -26.34 -12.83 7.20
CA ARG A 5 -25.06 -12.85 6.48
C ARG A 5 -23.95 -12.45 7.44
N SER A 6 -23.53 -13.40 8.28
CA SER A 6 -22.23 -13.35 8.95
C SER A 6 -21.17 -13.12 7.88
N GLY A 7 -20.44 -12.01 7.99
CA GLY A 7 -19.45 -11.55 7.04
C GLY A 7 -18.38 -12.60 6.82
N ARG A 8 -18.53 -13.39 5.76
CA ARG A 8 -17.41 -14.14 5.18
C ARG A 8 -16.45 -13.11 4.60
N LEU A 9 -15.42 -12.80 5.37
CA LEU A 9 -14.20 -12.18 4.85
C LEU A 9 -13.74 -13.06 3.67
N CYS A 10 -13.76 -12.51 2.46
CA CYS A 10 -13.22 -13.16 1.28
C CYS A 10 -11.76 -13.52 1.57
N PRO A 11 -11.38 -14.81 1.56
CA PRO A 11 -9.97 -15.17 1.49
C PRO A 11 -9.42 -14.49 0.24
N CYS A 12 -8.27 -13.83 0.38
CA CYS A 12 -7.56 -13.19 -0.73
C CYS A 12 -6.91 -14.25 -1.63
N SER A 13 -7.71 -15.20 -2.12
CA SER A 13 -7.26 -16.19 -3.09
C SER A 13 -7.23 -15.53 -4.46
N THR A 14 -6.14 -15.68 -5.19
CA THR A 14 -6.04 -15.23 -6.59
C THR A 14 -7.01 -15.97 -7.52
N THR A 15 -7.66 -17.04 -7.03
CA THR A 15 -8.73 -17.76 -7.71
C THR A 15 -10.14 -17.23 -7.41
N ASP A 16 -10.29 -16.32 -6.44
CA ASP A 16 -11.58 -15.68 -6.14
C ASP A 16 -11.90 -14.63 -7.23
N THR A 17 -13.06 -14.81 -7.88
CA THR A 17 -13.53 -13.92 -8.95
C THR A 17 -13.71 -12.49 -8.46
N ILE A 18 -14.12 -12.29 -7.20
CA ILE A 18 -14.34 -10.95 -6.62
C ILE A 18 -13.00 -10.23 -6.44
N HIS A 19 -11.99 -10.92 -5.92
CA HIS A 19 -10.66 -10.34 -5.73
C HIS A 19 -10.01 -10.00 -7.07
N ARG A 20 -10.16 -10.87 -8.08
CA ARG A 20 -9.69 -10.60 -9.45
C ARG A 20 -10.39 -9.38 -10.06
N GLU A 21 -11.71 -9.30 -9.95
CA GLU A 21 -12.50 -8.19 -10.46
C GLU A 21 -12.12 -6.86 -9.77
N ALA A 22 -11.96 -6.87 -8.44
CA ALA A 22 -11.53 -5.70 -7.69
C ALA A 22 -10.17 -5.17 -8.18
N TRP A 23 -9.22 -6.07 -8.46
CA TRP A 23 -7.93 -5.68 -9.03
C TRP A 23 -8.07 -5.15 -10.45
N THR A 24 -8.82 -5.82 -11.32
CA THR A 24 -9.08 -5.31 -12.68
C THR A 24 -9.64 -3.89 -12.64
N ILE A 25 -10.66 -3.65 -11.81
CA ILE A 25 -11.27 -2.32 -11.67
C ILE A 25 -10.24 -1.30 -11.13
N THR A 26 -9.46 -1.68 -10.13
CA THR A 26 -8.43 -0.80 -9.54
C THR A 26 -7.39 -0.39 -10.59
N GLU A 27 -6.90 -1.35 -11.38
CA GLU A 27 -5.90 -1.10 -12.42
C GLU A 27 -6.46 -0.21 -13.54
N GLU A 28 -7.69 -0.44 -13.99
CA GLU A 28 -8.35 0.39 -15.00
C GLU A 28 -8.60 1.83 -14.50
N ILE A 29 -8.95 2.01 -13.22
CA ILE A 29 -9.07 3.36 -12.63
C ILE A 29 -7.70 4.06 -12.62
N LEU A 30 -6.63 3.37 -12.24
CA LEU A 30 -5.29 3.96 -12.23
C LEU A 30 -4.81 4.35 -13.63
N LYS A 31 -5.10 3.53 -14.65
CA LYS A 31 -4.83 3.85 -16.05
C LYS A 31 -5.60 5.09 -16.49
N LEU A 32 -6.88 5.18 -16.13
CA LEU A 32 -7.72 6.33 -16.45
C LEU A 32 -7.18 7.61 -15.78
N MET A 33 -6.81 7.54 -14.51
CA MET A 33 -6.19 8.67 -13.79
C MET A 33 -4.87 9.09 -14.45
N HIS A 34 -4.01 8.13 -14.81
CA HIS A 34 -2.75 8.41 -15.49
C HIS A 34 -2.98 9.12 -16.84
N LYS A 35 -3.93 8.60 -17.63
CA LYS A 35 -4.31 9.19 -18.92
C LYS A 35 -4.79 10.63 -18.75
N GLU A 36 -5.75 10.86 -17.86
CA GLU A 36 -6.30 12.19 -17.58
C GLU A 36 -5.19 13.16 -17.17
N VAL A 37 -4.36 12.80 -16.19
CA VAL A 37 -3.26 13.64 -15.71
C VAL A 37 -2.29 14.03 -16.83
N ARG A 38 -1.98 13.10 -17.74
CA ARG A 38 -1.14 13.38 -18.92
C ARG A 38 -1.81 14.28 -19.95
N GLU A 39 -3.12 14.12 -20.17
CA GLU A 39 -3.90 14.99 -21.06
C GLU A 39 -3.91 16.45 -20.57
N HIS A 40 -3.81 16.67 -19.26
CA HIS A 40 -3.64 17.99 -18.64
C HIS A 40 -2.17 18.43 -18.48
N HIS A 41 -1.23 17.77 -19.17
CA HIS A 41 0.20 18.07 -19.13
C HIS A 41 0.84 18.01 -17.72
N ALA A 42 0.25 17.25 -16.81
CA ALA A 42 0.79 17.01 -15.48
C ALA A 42 1.48 15.63 -15.39
N LYS A 43 2.21 15.40 -14.30
CA LYS A 43 2.91 14.15 -14.02
C LYS A 43 2.10 13.29 -13.07
N PHE A 44 1.97 12.00 -13.38
CA PHE A 44 1.30 11.03 -12.52
C PHE A 44 2.33 10.20 -11.76
N PHE A 45 2.26 10.23 -10.43
CA PHE A 45 3.15 9.46 -9.56
C PHE A 45 2.32 8.73 -8.51
N LEU A 46 2.43 7.41 -8.48
CA LEU A 46 1.70 6.58 -7.53
C LEU A 46 2.57 6.27 -6.31
N VAL A 47 2.05 6.53 -5.12
CA VAL A 47 2.69 6.17 -3.85
C VAL A 47 1.75 5.28 -3.06
N THR A 48 2.21 4.11 -2.60
CA THR A 48 1.41 3.24 -1.73
C THR A 48 1.64 3.56 -0.27
N THR A 49 0.57 3.54 0.52
CA THR A 49 0.63 3.69 1.98
C THR A 49 0.85 2.35 2.66
N THR A 50 1.31 2.36 3.91
CA THR A 50 1.43 1.16 4.74
C THR A 50 0.26 1.03 5.70
N SER A 51 0.01 -0.17 6.20
CA SER A 51 -0.86 -0.43 7.34
C SER A 51 -0.06 -0.98 8.54
N PRO A 52 -0.50 -0.72 9.78
CA PRO A 52 0.27 -1.13 10.96
C PRO A 52 0.52 -2.63 11.08
N ASP A 53 -0.43 -3.44 10.61
CA ASP A 53 -0.37 -4.90 10.58
C ASP A 53 0.65 -5.47 9.58
N GLN A 54 1.14 -4.63 8.67
CA GLN A 54 2.28 -4.97 7.81
C GLN A 54 3.64 -4.63 8.44
N LEU A 55 3.69 -3.90 9.56
CA LEU A 55 4.94 -3.44 10.18
C LEU A 55 5.27 -4.23 11.45
N ASP A 56 4.30 -4.42 12.32
CA ASP A 56 4.47 -5.15 13.58
C ASP A 56 4.69 -6.66 13.33
N GLN A 57 5.67 -7.28 13.99
CA GLN A 57 6.05 -8.68 13.72
C GLN A 57 4.94 -9.67 14.05
N GLU A 58 4.26 -9.49 15.18
CA GLU A 58 3.17 -10.39 15.58
C GLU A 58 1.98 -10.21 14.64
N GLN A 59 1.63 -8.96 14.32
CA GLN A 59 0.53 -8.68 13.39
C GLN A 59 0.83 -9.20 11.97
N LYS A 60 2.08 -9.10 11.49
CA LYS A 60 2.48 -9.67 10.20
C LYS A 60 2.22 -11.16 10.12
N VAL A 61 2.57 -11.91 11.16
CA VAL A 61 2.32 -13.36 11.22
C VAL A 61 0.82 -13.65 11.19
N LEU A 62 0.03 -12.93 11.99
CA LEU A 62 -1.42 -13.08 12.01
C LEU A 62 -2.06 -12.70 10.67
N LEU A 63 -1.56 -11.66 10.01
CA LEU A 63 -2.06 -11.22 8.72
C LEU A 63 -1.74 -12.25 7.62
N ARG A 64 -0.52 -12.78 7.58
CA ARG A 64 -0.12 -13.86 6.67
C ARG A 64 -1.01 -15.09 6.83
N GLN A 65 -1.29 -15.49 8.07
CA GLN A 65 -2.21 -16.59 8.36
C GLN A 65 -3.64 -16.29 7.91
N ARG A 66 -4.16 -15.09 8.23
CA ARG A 66 -5.51 -14.66 7.84
C ARG A 66 -5.70 -14.63 6.33
N LEU A 67 -4.70 -14.14 5.60
CA LEU A 67 -4.74 -14.02 4.15
C LEU A 67 -4.32 -15.32 3.43
N ASN A 68 -3.84 -16.33 4.16
CA ASN A 68 -3.18 -17.50 3.61
C ASN A 68 -2.07 -17.10 2.60
N ALA A 69 -1.31 -16.06 2.95
CA ALA A 69 -0.32 -15.43 2.10
C ALA A 69 1.09 -15.71 2.60
N LYS A 70 1.99 -16.06 1.67
CA LYS A 70 3.42 -16.22 1.98
C LYS A 70 4.07 -14.86 2.27
N GLU A 71 3.82 -13.90 1.38
CA GLU A 71 4.28 -12.52 1.52
C GLU A 71 3.09 -11.56 1.53
N LEU A 72 3.30 -10.39 2.13
CA LEU A 72 2.29 -9.36 2.31
C LEU A 72 2.43 -8.21 1.31
N ASP A 73 3.32 -8.35 0.33
CA ASP A 73 3.70 -7.31 -0.63
C ASP A 73 3.07 -7.51 -2.03
N TYR A 74 2.07 -8.40 -2.14
CA TYR A 74 1.38 -8.66 -3.40
C TYR A 74 0.83 -7.37 -4.05
N PRO A 75 0.12 -6.47 -3.31
CA PRO A 75 -0.33 -5.20 -3.87
C PRO A 75 0.83 -4.35 -4.43
N GLU A 76 1.94 -4.29 -3.72
CA GLU A 76 3.14 -3.52 -4.06
C GLU A 76 3.78 -4.04 -5.35
N GLN A 77 3.92 -5.36 -5.48
CA GLN A 77 4.45 -5.99 -6.69
C GLN A 77 3.53 -5.74 -7.90
N ARG A 78 2.22 -5.89 -7.70
CA ARG A 78 1.22 -5.73 -8.76
C ARG A 78 1.16 -4.29 -9.27
N LEU A 79 1.14 -3.31 -8.37
CA LEU A 79 1.12 -1.89 -8.73
C LEU A 79 2.42 -1.45 -9.40
N ARG A 80 3.57 -1.98 -8.97
CA ARG A 80 4.86 -1.74 -9.64
C ARG A 80 4.83 -2.23 -11.09
N ALA A 81 4.37 -3.47 -11.31
CA ALA A 81 4.26 -4.04 -12.65
C ALA A 81 3.29 -3.25 -13.55
N LEU A 82 2.19 -2.75 -12.98
CA LEU A 82 1.27 -1.86 -13.68
C LEU A 82 1.97 -0.56 -14.11
N GLY A 83 2.68 0.11 -13.21
CA GLY A 83 3.40 1.35 -13.52
C GLY A 83 4.50 1.16 -14.55
N GLU A 84 5.24 0.04 -14.51
CA GLU A 84 6.22 -0.33 -15.53
C GLU A 84 5.56 -0.53 -16.91
N THR A 85 4.38 -1.15 -16.95
CA THR A 85 3.64 -1.41 -18.19
C THR A 85 3.03 -0.15 -18.79
N GLU A 86 2.43 0.70 -17.95
CA GLU A 86 1.66 1.89 -18.35
C GLU A 86 2.54 3.16 -18.44
N GLY A 87 3.78 3.09 -17.96
CA GLY A 87 4.76 4.18 -18.07
C GLY A 87 4.57 5.27 -17.02
N PHE A 88 4.24 4.91 -15.78
CA PHE A 88 4.23 5.84 -14.65
C PHE A 88 5.05 5.34 -13.45
N PRO A 89 5.72 6.25 -12.72
CA PRO A 89 6.51 5.91 -11.56
C PRO A 89 5.64 5.43 -10.39
N VAL A 90 6.14 4.43 -9.65
CA VAL A 90 5.51 3.87 -8.46
C VAL A 90 6.50 3.80 -7.31
N LEU A 91 6.14 4.36 -6.15
CA LEU A 91 6.91 4.25 -4.92
C LEU A 91 6.12 3.44 -3.88
N ASN A 92 6.63 2.26 -3.57
CA ASN A 92 6.06 1.41 -2.52
C ASN A 92 6.79 1.66 -1.20
N LEU A 93 6.07 2.13 -0.17
CA LEU A 93 6.69 2.52 1.10
C LEU A 93 6.91 1.36 2.07
N LEU A 94 6.26 0.20 1.84
CA LEU A 94 6.22 -0.90 2.80
C LEU A 94 7.59 -1.33 3.35
N TYR A 95 8.52 -1.70 2.46
CA TYR A 95 9.82 -2.23 2.90
C TYR A 95 10.71 -1.17 3.54
N ASP A 96 10.59 0.09 3.12
CA ASP A 96 11.35 1.19 3.73
C ASP A 96 10.83 1.48 5.14
N PHE A 97 9.50 1.44 5.34
CA PHE A 97 8.86 1.58 6.64
C PHE A 97 9.18 0.42 7.59
N GLN A 98 9.10 -0.82 7.12
CA GLN A 98 9.48 -2.01 7.91
C GLN A 98 10.93 -1.89 8.39
N ARG A 99 11.86 -1.62 7.46
CA ARG A 99 13.28 -1.50 7.79
C ARG A 99 13.53 -0.37 8.78
N HIS A 100 12.89 0.79 8.61
CA HIS A 100 13.05 1.91 9.53
C HIS A 100 12.53 1.56 10.94
N ALA A 101 11.32 1.01 11.03
CA ALA A 101 10.71 0.61 12.31
C ALA A 101 11.56 -0.45 13.03
N GLU A 102 12.09 -1.45 12.31
CA GLU A 102 12.95 -2.51 12.84
C GLU A 102 14.31 -1.95 13.32
N GLN A 103 14.95 -1.09 12.53
CA GLN A 103 16.27 -0.53 12.87
C GLN A 103 16.21 0.41 14.08
N HIS A 104 15.17 1.23 14.18
CA HIS A 104 15.07 2.28 15.19
C HIS A 104 14.20 1.87 16.39
N HIS A 105 13.53 0.71 16.33
CA HIS A 105 12.63 0.20 17.36
C HIS A 105 11.50 1.20 17.68
N VAL A 106 10.89 1.78 16.64
CA VAL A 106 9.83 2.79 16.75
C VAL A 106 8.53 2.32 16.09
N TYR A 107 7.40 2.82 16.61
CA TYR A 107 6.12 2.72 15.91
C TYR A 107 5.96 3.90 14.95
N LEU A 108 5.65 3.62 13.69
CA LEU A 108 5.35 4.62 12.65
C LEU A 108 3.85 4.90 12.50
N HIS A 109 3.02 4.20 13.26
CA HIS A 109 1.57 4.34 13.30
C HIS A 109 1.08 4.53 14.73
N GLY A 110 -0.07 5.19 14.87
CA GLY A 110 -0.75 5.37 16.14
C GLY A 110 -0.17 6.49 16.99
N PHE A 111 -1.00 7.03 17.88
CA PHE A 111 -0.73 8.24 18.64
C PHE A 111 -0.76 7.94 20.15
N PRO A 112 -0.18 8.78 21.01
CA PRO A 112 -0.21 8.57 22.46
C PRO A 112 -1.62 8.52 23.06
N ASN A 113 -2.60 9.20 22.44
CA ASN A 113 -4.01 9.16 22.81
C ASN A 113 -4.79 8.00 22.17
N THR A 114 -4.12 7.17 21.37
CA THR A 114 -4.65 5.94 20.78
C THR A 114 -3.69 4.78 21.07
N LYS A 115 -3.79 3.67 20.32
CA LYS A 115 -2.85 2.55 20.43
C LYS A 115 -1.67 2.79 19.48
N LEU A 116 -0.45 2.82 20.01
CA LEU A 116 0.77 2.80 19.19
C LEU A 116 0.82 1.52 18.33
N GLY A 117 1.26 1.66 17.09
CA GLY A 117 1.22 0.57 16.11
C GLY A 117 -0.19 0.25 15.60
N ALA A 118 -1.12 1.22 15.61
CA ALA A 118 -2.46 1.05 15.05
C ALA A 118 -2.95 2.32 14.33
N GLY A 119 -3.89 2.16 13.40
CA GLY A 119 -4.49 3.29 12.68
C GLY A 119 -3.53 3.99 11.72
N HIS A 120 -3.64 5.31 11.63
CA HIS A 120 -2.87 6.15 10.69
C HIS A 120 -1.38 6.24 11.05
N TRP A 121 -0.59 6.74 10.09
CA TRP A 121 0.76 7.20 10.36
C TRP A 121 0.76 8.23 11.48
N ASN A 122 1.78 8.15 12.34
CA ASN A 122 2.04 9.19 13.33
C ASN A 122 3.04 10.22 12.76
N GLU A 123 3.52 11.14 13.60
CA GLU A 123 4.46 12.17 13.18
C GLU A 123 5.71 11.58 12.49
N GLN A 124 6.33 10.57 13.09
CA GLN A 124 7.51 9.90 12.53
C GLN A 124 7.18 9.13 11.23
N GLY A 125 6.01 8.49 11.16
CA GLY A 125 5.53 7.84 9.94
C GLY A 125 5.32 8.83 8.80
N HIS A 126 4.66 9.96 9.07
CA HIS A 126 4.48 11.04 8.10
C HIS A 126 5.81 11.66 7.66
N GLU A 127 6.74 11.89 8.60
CA GLU A 127 8.07 12.41 8.31
C GLU A 127 8.85 11.46 7.39
N LEU A 128 8.89 10.16 7.70
CA LEU A 128 9.57 9.17 6.87
C LEU A 128 8.96 9.10 5.46
N ALA A 129 7.62 9.08 5.34
CA ALA A 129 6.95 9.14 4.04
C ALA A 129 7.36 10.38 3.26
N ALA A 130 7.32 11.56 3.88
CA ALA A 130 7.68 12.82 3.24
C ALA A 130 9.12 12.80 2.72
N GLN A 131 10.07 12.32 3.52
CA GLN A 131 11.47 12.20 3.12
C GLN A 131 11.67 11.25 1.94
N LEU A 132 11.02 10.08 1.94
CA LEU A 132 11.11 9.09 0.86
C LEU A 132 10.47 9.60 -0.43
N ILE A 133 9.29 10.22 -0.33
CA ILE A 133 8.55 10.79 -1.47
C ILE A 133 9.35 11.94 -2.07
N ALA A 134 9.81 12.91 -1.25
CA ALA A 134 10.60 14.03 -1.72
C ALA A 134 11.90 13.57 -2.39
N LYS A 135 12.61 12.61 -1.78
CA LYS A 135 13.81 12.01 -2.37
C LYS A 135 13.52 11.37 -3.73
N ARG A 136 12.37 10.70 -3.90
CA ARG A 136 12.01 10.08 -5.17
C ARG A 136 11.69 11.15 -6.23
N ILE A 137 10.92 12.17 -5.88
CA ILE A 137 10.62 13.30 -6.77
C ILE A 137 11.91 13.97 -7.24
N CYS A 138 12.84 14.31 -6.34
CA CYS A 138 14.06 15.02 -6.68
C CYS A 138 15.03 14.24 -7.58
N HIS A 139 14.95 12.90 -7.62
CA HIS A 139 15.88 12.06 -8.38
C HIS A 139 15.28 11.44 -9.65
N ASP A 140 13.96 11.57 -9.86
CA ASP A 140 13.27 10.94 -10.99
C ASP A 140 12.66 12.03 -11.90
N PRO A 141 13.32 12.37 -13.02
CA PRO A 141 12.82 13.35 -13.98
C PRO A 141 11.48 12.98 -14.62
N SER A 142 10.98 11.75 -14.46
CA SER A 142 9.64 11.39 -14.92
C SER A 142 8.54 11.93 -13.99
N ILE A 143 8.90 12.31 -12.75
CA ILE A 143 8.01 12.90 -11.75
C ILE A 143 8.07 14.42 -11.74
N LEU A 144 9.20 15.01 -12.18
CA LEU A 144 9.42 16.46 -12.31
C LEU A 144 9.03 17.01 -13.69
#